data_AF-A0AA51UE76-F1
#
_entry.id   AF-A0AA51UE76-F1
#
_cell.length_a   1.000
_cell.length_b   1.000
_cell.length_c   1.000
_cell.angle_alpha   90.00
_cell.angle_beta   90.00
_cell.angle_gamma   90.00
#
_symmetry.space_group_name_H-M   'P 1'
#
loop_
_entity.id
_entity.type
_entity.pdbx_description
1 polymer ?
#
loop_
_entity_poly.entity_id
_entity_poly.type
_entity_poly.pdbx_seq_one_letter_code
_entity_poly.pdbx_strand_id
1 'polypeptide(L)'
;MITLAGVVVTSATPDALGAFNQTYSVNGTALDSCVTCHTEDALTPYGMDVLASGLNFTSIEDSDSDSDGFTNMEEIAALTSPGDANDYPETVADAEVQETVEETTSETTSDNQSPGFGIILAIAGIVSVVYLKRQG
;
A
#
# COMPACT_ATOMS: atom_id res chain seq x y z
N MET A 1 19.51 -3.70 45.95
CA MET A 1 19.05 -4.33 44.70
C MET A 1 17.70 -3.72 44.37
N ILE A 2 17.65 -2.83 43.38
CA ILE A 2 16.39 -2.25 42.90
C ILE A 2 15.84 -3.25 41.90
N THR A 3 14.77 -3.94 42.27
CA THR A 3 13.99 -4.78 41.36
C THR A 3 13.30 -3.87 40.35
N LEU A 4 13.87 -3.78 39.14
CA LEU A 4 13.13 -3.28 37.98
C LEU A 4 12.02 -4.31 37.69
N ALA A 5 10.78 -3.92 37.94
CA ALA A 5 9.63 -4.64 37.41
C ALA A 5 9.67 -4.48 35.89
N GLY A 6 9.98 -5.57 35.18
CA GLY A 6 9.89 -5.62 33.73
C GLY A 6 8.45 -5.44 33.31
N VAL A 7 8.14 -4.28 32.72
CA VAL A 7 6.94 -4.12 31.91
C VAL A 7 7.16 -5.02 30.71
N VAL A 8 6.48 -6.17 30.70
CA VAL A 8 6.30 -6.93 29.48
C VAL A 8 5.40 -6.05 28.62
N VAL A 9 5.97 -5.37 27.62
CA VAL A 9 5.19 -4.73 26.56
C VAL A 9 4.60 -5.85 25.72
N THR A 10 3.50 -6.42 26.23
CA THR A 10 2.70 -7.41 25.53
C THR A 10 1.94 -6.66 24.45
N SER A 11 2.39 -6.82 23.20
CA SER A 11 1.69 -6.52 21.94
C SER A 11 1.34 -5.06 21.64
N ALA A 12 1.36 -4.71 20.35
CA ALA A 12 0.71 -3.51 19.85
C ALA A 12 -0.81 -3.60 20.12
N THR A 13 -1.25 -2.91 21.17
CA THR A 13 -2.64 -2.80 21.64
C THR A 13 -3.32 -1.58 21.02
N PRO A 14 -4.65 -1.40 21.19
CA PRO A 14 -5.30 -0.11 20.90
C PRO A 14 -4.60 1.10 21.54
N ASP A 15 -3.91 0.92 22.67
CA ASP A 15 -3.11 1.96 23.30
C ASP A 15 -1.84 2.29 22.49
N ALA A 16 -1.18 1.27 21.91
CA ALA A 16 -0.04 1.48 21.02
C ALA A 16 -0.46 2.17 19.72
N LEU A 17 -1.60 1.79 19.14
CA LEU A 17 -2.19 2.49 17.99
C LEU A 17 -2.54 3.94 18.36
N GLY A 18 -3.15 4.17 19.53
CA GLY A 18 -3.42 5.51 20.04
C GLY A 18 -2.15 6.35 20.26
N ALA A 19 -1.05 5.74 20.71
CA ALA A 19 0.24 6.41 20.85
C ALA A 19 0.88 6.74 19.50
N PHE A 20 0.83 5.80 18.54
CA PHE A 20 1.27 6.01 17.16
C PHE A 20 0.52 7.18 16.51
N ASN A 21 -0.83 7.14 16.57
CA ASN A 21 -1.69 8.19 16.04
C ASN A 21 -1.40 9.56 16.63
N GLN A 22 -1.14 9.64 17.94
CA GLN A 22 -0.80 10.90 18.61
C GLN A 22 0.61 11.40 18.23
N THR A 23 1.56 10.48 18.04
CA THR A 23 2.94 10.82 17.66
C THR A 23 2.97 11.47 16.28
N TYR A 24 2.24 10.89 15.31
CA TYR A 24 2.27 11.33 13.91
C TYR A 24 1.07 12.15 13.48
N SER A 25 0.07 12.33 14.34
CA SER A 25 -1.19 13.04 14.04
C SER A 25 -1.96 12.46 12.85
N VAL A 26 -1.95 11.13 12.71
CA VAL A 26 -2.55 10.40 11.57
C VAL A 26 -3.97 9.87 11.83
N ASN A 27 -4.66 10.42 12.84
CA ASN A 27 -6.03 10.00 13.16
C ASN A 27 -6.99 10.14 11.98
N GLY A 28 -7.79 9.09 11.74
CA GLY A 28 -8.75 9.03 10.64
C GLY A 28 -8.13 8.83 9.24
N THR A 29 -6.84 8.52 9.17
CA THR A 29 -6.16 8.15 7.91
C THR A 29 -6.12 6.62 7.74
N ALA A 30 -5.54 6.14 6.63
CA ALA A 30 -5.28 4.72 6.42
C ALA A 30 -4.40 4.10 7.52
N LEU A 31 -3.54 4.92 8.14
CA LEU A 31 -2.62 4.51 9.21
C LEU A 31 -3.26 4.46 10.61
N ASP A 32 -4.49 4.98 10.78
CA ASP A 32 -5.26 4.84 12.02
C ASP A 32 -5.96 3.47 12.07
N SER A 33 -5.16 2.41 11.96
CA SER A 33 -5.65 1.04 11.92
C SER A 33 -4.64 0.07 12.50
N CYS A 34 -5.12 -1.01 13.11
CA CYS A 34 -4.26 -2.09 13.60
C CYS A 34 -3.38 -2.67 12.48
N VAL A 35 -3.79 -2.53 11.22
CA VAL A 35 -3.07 -3.10 10.07
C VAL A 35 -1.70 -2.48 9.84
N THR A 36 -1.45 -1.26 10.34
CA THR A 36 -0.13 -0.63 10.26
C THR A 36 0.94 -1.45 11.00
N CYS A 37 0.56 -2.12 12.09
CA CYS A 37 1.48 -2.93 12.90
C CYS A 37 1.24 -4.44 12.77
N HIS A 38 0.07 -4.86 12.26
CA HIS A 38 -0.37 -6.24 12.27
C HIS A 38 -0.97 -6.67 10.94
N THR A 39 -0.81 -7.94 10.61
CA THR A 39 -1.69 -8.66 9.70
C THR A 39 -2.72 -9.43 10.53
N GLU A 40 -3.49 -10.36 9.94
CA GLU A 40 -4.50 -11.12 10.68
C GLU A 40 -3.90 -11.94 11.85
N ASP A 41 -2.72 -12.53 11.65
CA ASP A 41 -2.10 -13.47 12.60
C ASP A 41 -0.63 -13.15 12.95
N ALA A 42 -0.08 -12.05 12.45
CA ALA A 42 1.34 -11.72 12.62
C ALA A 42 1.61 -10.21 12.65
N LEU A 43 2.83 -9.81 13.00
CA LEU A 43 3.29 -8.43 12.84
C LEU A 43 3.63 -8.15 11.38
N THR A 44 3.37 -6.92 10.94
CA THR A 44 4.01 -6.39 9.71
C THR A 44 5.52 -6.20 9.96
N PRO A 45 6.34 -6.05 8.91
CA PRO A 45 7.75 -5.65 9.07
C PRO A 45 7.91 -4.42 9.98
N TYR A 46 7.15 -3.35 9.75
CA TYR A 46 7.10 -2.21 10.67
C TYR A 46 6.71 -2.59 12.10
N GLY A 47 5.67 -3.41 12.27
CA GLY A 47 5.26 -3.90 13.58
C GLY A 47 6.35 -4.67 14.33
N MET A 48 7.21 -5.41 13.62
CA MET A 48 8.36 -6.09 14.19
C MET A 48 9.42 -5.11 14.68
N ASP A 49 9.70 -4.05 13.91
CA ASP A 49 10.68 -3.02 14.29
C ASP A 49 10.16 -2.14 15.44
N VAL A 50 8.87 -1.84 15.46
CA VAL A 50 8.19 -1.20 16.60
C VAL A 50 8.32 -2.07 17.85
N LEU A 51 8.16 -3.39 17.74
CA LEU A 51 8.34 -4.29 18.87
C LEU A 51 9.81 -4.34 19.33
N ALA A 52 10.75 -4.43 18.39
CA ALA A 52 12.19 -4.50 18.66
C ALA A 52 12.73 -3.20 19.30
N SER A 53 12.16 -2.05 18.94
CA SER A 53 12.49 -0.74 19.54
C SER A 53 11.87 -0.53 20.93
N GLY A 54 11.02 -1.44 21.41
CA GLY A 54 10.30 -1.30 22.68
C GLY A 54 9.17 -0.27 22.61
N LEU A 55 8.46 -0.22 21.48
CA LEU A 55 7.39 0.74 21.15
C LEU A 55 7.89 2.19 21.00
N ASN A 56 9.14 2.37 20.58
CA ASN A 56 9.72 3.68 20.33
C ASN A 56 9.68 3.99 18.82
N PHE A 57 8.55 4.52 18.37
CA PHE A 57 8.32 4.82 16.95
C PHE A 57 9.39 5.73 16.34
N THR A 58 9.81 6.78 17.08
CA THR A 58 10.75 7.76 16.55
C THR A 58 12.17 7.20 16.38
N SER A 59 12.49 6.09 17.06
CA SER A 59 13.82 5.46 16.93
C SER A 59 14.01 4.66 15.63
N ILE A 60 12.91 4.37 14.92
CA ILE A 60 12.94 3.61 13.66
C ILE A 60 12.51 4.47 12.46
N GLU A 61 12.32 5.78 12.62
CA GLU A 61 11.87 6.69 11.55
C GLU A 61 12.75 6.64 10.29
N ASP A 62 14.08 6.52 10.48
CA ASP A 62 15.06 6.44 9.39
C ASP A 62 15.25 5.01 8.84
N SER A 63 14.54 4.02 9.39
CA SER A 63 14.57 2.63 8.89
C SER A 63 13.54 2.45 7.78
N ASP A 64 13.82 1.52 6.88
CA ASP A 64 12.93 1.05 5.82
C ASP A 64 12.54 -0.38 6.23
N SER A 65 11.37 -0.52 6.88
CA SER A 65 11.04 -1.76 7.60
C SER A 65 10.66 -2.89 6.64
N ASP A 66 10.01 -2.57 5.53
CA ASP A 66 9.54 -3.52 4.53
C ASP A 66 10.43 -3.61 3.27
N SER A 67 11.49 -2.80 3.22
CA SER A 67 12.56 -2.82 2.22
C SER A 67 12.10 -2.43 0.81
N ASP A 68 11.20 -1.45 0.73
CA ASP A 68 10.65 -0.93 -0.52
C ASP A 68 11.43 0.27 -1.09
N GLY A 69 12.38 0.81 -0.31
CA GLY A 69 13.22 1.94 -0.66
C GLY A 69 12.80 3.28 -0.05
N PHE A 70 11.73 3.32 0.75
CA PHE A 70 11.28 4.48 1.50
C PHE A 70 11.48 4.25 3.01
N THR A 71 11.84 5.31 3.72
CA THR A 71 11.90 5.25 5.18
C THR A 71 10.50 5.29 5.76
N ASN A 72 10.33 4.68 6.94
CA ASN A 72 9.08 4.69 7.69
C ASN A 72 8.50 6.10 7.83
N MET A 73 9.34 7.12 8.05
CA MET A 73 8.91 8.51 8.16
C MET A 73 8.42 9.10 6.82
N GLU A 74 9.05 8.74 5.70
CA GLU A 74 8.60 9.18 4.37
C GLU A 74 7.20 8.64 4.06
N GLU A 75 6.96 7.38 4.39
CA GLU A 75 5.68 6.71 4.19
C GLU A 75 4.59 7.23 5.12
N ILE A 76 4.89 7.36 6.42
CA ILE A 76 3.96 7.95 7.39
C ILE A 76 3.57 9.39 6.98
N ALA A 77 4.52 10.16 6.45
CA ALA A 77 4.24 11.50 5.91
C ALA A 77 3.40 11.47 4.62
N ALA A 78 3.55 10.42 3.80
CA ALA A 78 2.76 10.18 2.60
C ALA A 78 1.40 9.50 2.86
N LEU A 79 1.15 9.06 4.10
CA LEU A 79 0.01 8.24 4.50
C LEU A 79 -0.04 6.86 3.81
N THR A 80 1.14 6.32 3.49
CA THR A 80 1.34 4.96 2.97
C THR A 80 1.87 4.06 4.09
N SER A 81 1.72 2.74 3.94
CA SER A 81 1.95 1.76 5.00
C SER A 81 3.42 1.36 5.15
N PRO A 82 4.10 1.73 6.26
CA PRO A 82 5.53 1.43 6.49
C PRO A 82 5.91 -0.05 6.64
N GLY A 83 4.91 -0.92 6.56
CA GLY A 83 5.04 -2.36 6.67
C GLY A 83 4.42 -3.11 5.50
N ASP A 84 4.12 -2.45 4.39
CA ASP A 84 3.67 -3.08 3.15
C ASP A 84 4.42 -2.50 1.95
N ALA A 85 5.39 -3.25 1.44
CA ALA A 85 6.24 -2.85 0.32
C ALA A 85 5.50 -2.62 -1.02
N ASN A 86 4.18 -2.80 -1.06
CA ASN A 86 3.33 -2.47 -2.21
C ASN A 86 2.50 -1.18 -2.00
N ASP A 87 2.57 -0.56 -0.82
CA ASP A 87 1.89 0.68 -0.48
C ASP A 87 2.93 1.75 -0.13
N TYR A 88 3.41 2.42 -1.17
CA TYR A 88 4.56 3.32 -1.08
C TYR A 88 4.30 4.67 -1.74
N PRO A 89 5.06 5.72 -1.38
CA PRO A 89 4.89 7.04 -1.96
C PRO A 89 5.07 7.02 -3.48
N GLU A 90 4.08 7.53 -4.22
CA GLU A 90 4.23 7.73 -5.66
C GLU A 90 5.35 8.77 -5.91
N THR A 91 6.48 8.33 -6.44
CA THR A 91 7.48 9.27 -6.94
C THR A 91 6.99 9.83 -8.27
N VAL A 92 6.99 11.17 -8.39
CA VAL A 92 6.57 11.89 -9.61
C VAL A 92 7.44 11.59 -10.86
N ALA A 93 8.33 10.60 -10.79
CA ALA A 93 9.19 10.16 -11.88
C ALA A 93 8.65 8.93 -12.64
N ASP A 94 7.72 8.15 -12.07
CA ASP A 94 7.29 6.84 -12.63
C ASP A 94 5.78 6.73 -12.94
N ALA A 95 5.10 7.85 -13.17
CA ALA A 95 3.70 7.87 -13.65
C ALA A 95 3.52 7.37 -15.12
N GLU A 96 4.44 6.57 -15.66
CA GLU A 96 4.36 6.00 -17.01
C GLU A 96 4.55 4.47 -17.07
N VAL A 97 4.51 3.72 -15.95
CA VAL A 97 4.53 2.24 -16.02
C VAL A 97 3.57 1.61 -15.00
N GLN A 98 2.27 1.84 -15.17
CA GLN A 98 1.25 0.93 -14.67
C GLN A 98 0.45 0.41 -15.86
N GLU A 99 1.04 -0.54 -16.58
CA GLU A 99 0.30 -1.42 -17.49
C GLU A 99 -0.39 -2.48 -16.63
N THR A 100 -1.72 -2.37 -16.61
CA THR A 100 -2.70 -3.42 -16.29
C THR A 100 -2.23 -4.80 -16.74
N VAL A 101 -1.70 -5.62 -15.83
CA VAL A 101 -1.59 -7.07 -16.05
C VAL A 101 -2.84 -7.72 -15.48
N GLU A 102 -3.90 -7.67 -16.27
CA GLU A 102 -5.10 -8.47 -16.09
C GLU A 102 -4.76 -9.91 -16.50
N GLU A 103 -4.45 -10.77 -15.52
CA GLU A 103 -4.39 -12.21 -15.72
C GLU A 103 -5.83 -12.73 -15.92
N THR A 104 -6.22 -12.98 -17.16
CA THR A 104 -7.26 -13.96 -17.47
C THR A 104 -6.68 -15.06 -18.34
N THR A 105 -6.19 -16.09 -17.64
CA THR A 105 -5.99 -17.43 -18.19
C THR A 105 -7.32 -17.93 -18.76
N SER A 106 -7.40 -18.05 -20.08
CA SER A 106 -8.32 -18.97 -20.75
C SER A 106 -7.55 -19.72 -21.83
N GLU A 107 -7.06 -20.87 -21.37
CA GLU A 107 -6.51 -21.97 -22.15
C GLU A 107 -7.54 -22.42 -23.20
N THR A 108 -7.23 -22.23 -24.48
CA THR A 108 -7.69 -23.09 -25.58
C THR A 108 -6.85 -22.77 -26.81
N THR A 109 -5.90 -23.64 -27.17
CA THR A 109 -5.63 -23.89 -28.60
C THR A 109 -5.23 -25.35 -28.74
N SER A 110 -6.24 -26.13 -29.13
CA SER A 110 -6.08 -27.43 -29.75
C SER A 110 -5.23 -27.27 -31.01
N ASP A 111 -4.18 -28.07 -31.11
CA ASP A 111 -3.46 -28.28 -32.35
C ASP A 111 -4.41 -28.68 -33.49
N ASN A 112 -4.06 -28.17 -34.66
CA ASN A 112 -4.13 -28.82 -35.97
C ASN A 112 -5.27 -28.43 -36.95
N GLN A 113 -4.84 -27.70 -37.99
CA GLN A 113 -5.27 -27.71 -39.40
C GLN A 113 -6.50 -26.92 -39.88
N SER A 114 -6.22 -25.90 -40.72
CA SER A 114 -6.69 -25.74 -42.13
C SER A 114 -7.13 -24.29 -42.46
N PRO A 115 -6.93 -23.77 -43.70
CA PRO A 115 -6.63 -22.36 -43.99
C PRO A 115 -7.83 -21.52 -44.44
N GLY A 116 -7.78 -20.21 -44.25
CA GLY A 116 -8.74 -19.29 -44.89
C GLY A 116 -8.57 -17.83 -44.49
N PHE A 117 -8.08 -17.02 -45.42
CA PHE A 117 -7.99 -15.56 -45.34
C PHE A 117 -9.36 -14.88 -45.22
N GLY A 118 -9.40 -13.71 -44.56
CA GLY A 118 -10.42 -12.66 -44.75
C GLY A 118 -10.85 -12.00 -43.44
N ILE A 119 -11.08 -10.70 -43.30
CA ILE A 119 -11.20 -9.55 -44.21
C ILE A 119 -10.92 -8.27 -43.36
N ILE A 120 -10.33 -7.25 -43.97
CA ILE A 120 -10.09 -5.91 -43.41
C ILE A 120 -11.35 -5.01 -43.59
N LEU A 121 -11.51 -4.04 -42.69
CA LEU A 121 -12.19 -2.72 -42.81
C LEU A 121 -13.66 -2.61 -42.40
N ALA A 122 -13.93 -1.70 -41.45
CA ALA A 122 -14.92 -0.62 -41.64
C ALA A 122 -14.68 0.53 -40.63
N ILE A 123 -15.01 1.73 -41.08
CA ILE A 123 -14.59 3.05 -40.59
C ILE A 123 -15.81 3.75 -39.92
N ALA A 124 -15.52 4.75 -39.08
CA ALA A 124 -16.31 5.95 -38.76
C ALA A 124 -17.24 5.94 -37.53
N GLY A 125 -17.05 6.96 -36.68
CA GLY A 125 -17.97 7.34 -35.61
C GLY A 125 -17.40 8.40 -34.66
N ILE A 126 -17.17 9.62 -35.17
CA ILE A 126 -16.90 10.83 -34.36
C ILE A 126 -18.18 11.19 -33.58
N VAL A 127 -18.07 11.66 -32.33
CA VAL A 127 -18.64 12.95 -31.83
C VAL A 127 -18.54 13.01 -30.30
N SER A 128 -17.79 14.00 -29.85
CA SER A 128 -17.75 14.54 -28.49
C SER A 128 -19.15 15.00 -28.03
N VAL A 129 -19.59 14.58 -26.85
CA VAL A 129 -20.60 15.34 -26.09
C VAL A 129 -19.92 15.96 -24.90
N VAL A 130 -19.47 17.19 -25.17
CA VAL A 130 -19.06 18.20 -24.20
C VAL A 130 -20.20 18.44 -23.22
N TYR A 131 -19.90 18.10 -21.98
CA TYR A 131 -20.40 18.71 -20.76
C TYR A 131 -20.71 20.21 -20.98
N LEU A 132 -21.98 20.64 -20.88
CA LEU A 132 -22.35 21.99 -20.40
C LEU A 132 -23.86 22.09 -20.20
N LYS A 133 -24.27 21.78 -18.97
CA LYS A 133 -25.45 22.30 -18.31
C LYS A 133 -25.37 23.84 -18.30
N ARG A 134 -26.17 24.52 -19.12
CA ARG A 134 -26.46 25.94 -18.93
C ARG A 134 -27.94 26.23 -19.25
N GLN A 135 -28.52 26.98 -18.32
CA GLN A 135 -29.95 27.17 -18.06
C GLN A 135 -30.69 27.91 -19.17
N GLY A 136 -31.98 27.60 -19.30
CA GLY A 136 -33.01 28.33 -20.02
C GLY A 136 -34.36 27.73 -19.71
#